data_AF-A0A8B5W9Q0-F1
#
_entry.id   AF-A0A8B5W9Q0-F1
#
_cell.length_a   1.000
_cell.length_b   1.000
_cell.length_c   1.000
_cell.angle_alpha   90.00
_cell.angle_beta   90.00
_cell.angle_gamma   90.00
#
_symmetry.space_group_name_H-M   'P 1'
#
loop_
_entity.id
_entity.type
_entity.pdbx_description
1 polymer ?
#
loop_
_entity_poly.entity_id
_entity_poly.type
_entity_poly.pdbx_seq_one_letter_code
_entity_poly.pdbx_strand_id
1 'polypeptide(L)'
;MTIIKEYVNQVFKTVPLTEETNQLRLDIQANMEDKYTELRESGVSEHEALGVVIAEFGNIDELLDEMGISKTSSENKSQQPAMEEEAIDYFIQSKSKLGIRVGAGILSILSGIAFLLILLSVSYIIPAANIIGIILLLSGIVVGTALLVVEGMRTSNLKAYHHPFVLLPDSRERLEEERDAYKKSLTLSIVLGVSFCIMSMAPFLIGLLSAAILSVPVGIGMMLILAGIGVVFFVYSGNVYHAYDVLLTNGKSPENFEEEVKADARRRKVDYIIDEIYWPVIVVIYLAFSFLVGGWGWTWLIFVIGGVLEDVIKGLLGAWE
;
A
#
# COMPACT_ATOMS: atom_id res chain seq x y z
N MET A 1 -1.12 5.08 34.23
CA MET A 1 -1.50 5.73 32.95
C MET A 1 -2.46 4.88 32.13
N THR A 2 -2.17 3.61 31.84
CA THR A 2 -3.03 2.76 30.99
C THR A 2 -4.46 2.56 31.53
N ILE A 3 -4.65 2.47 32.85
CA ILE A 3 -5.95 2.15 33.45
C ILE A 3 -6.97 3.29 33.33
N ILE A 4 -6.55 4.55 33.52
CA ILE A 4 -7.43 5.72 33.38
C ILE A 4 -7.86 5.87 31.92
N LYS A 5 -6.92 5.72 30.99
CA LYS A 5 -7.19 5.73 29.56
C LYS A 5 -8.19 4.63 29.16
N GLU A 6 -8.03 3.42 29.69
CA GLU A 6 -8.94 2.29 29.43
C GLU A 6 -10.36 2.57 29.95
N TYR A 7 -10.47 3.10 31.17
CA TYR A 7 -11.75 3.48 31.77
C TYR A 7 -12.47 4.56 30.96
N VAL A 8 -11.77 5.65 30.61
CA VAL A 8 -12.34 6.75 29.81
C VAL A 8 -12.78 6.25 28.43
N ASN A 9 -11.96 5.41 27.78
CA ASN A 9 -12.33 4.81 26.49
C ASN A 9 -13.58 3.92 26.60
N GLN A 10 -13.72 3.16 27.69
CA GLN A 10 -14.87 2.29 27.91
C GLN A 10 -16.18 3.09 28.06
N VAL A 11 -16.11 4.25 28.73
CA VAL A 11 -17.25 5.15 28.93
C VAL A 11 -17.67 5.80 27.60
N PHE A 12 -16.71 6.34 26.85
CA PHE A 12 -16.96 7.02 25.58
C PHE A 12 -17.31 6.08 24.43
N LYS A 13 -17.20 4.75 24.61
CA LYS A 13 -17.56 3.74 23.60
C LYS A 13 -19.00 3.86 23.08
N THR A 14 -19.89 4.41 23.90
CA THR A 14 -21.33 4.55 23.57
C THR A 14 -21.73 5.97 23.18
N VAL A 15 -20.78 6.89 23.14
CA VAL A 15 -21.00 8.31 22.85
C VAL A 15 -20.76 8.57 21.35
N PRO A 16 -21.59 9.37 20.66
CA PRO A 16 -21.33 9.76 19.27
C PRO A 16 -19.95 10.40 19.14
N LEU A 17 -19.17 9.99 18.13
CA LEU A 17 -17.81 10.49 17.93
C LEU A 17 -17.84 11.74 17.03
N THR A 18 -17.71 12.92 17.64
CA THR A 18 -17.59 14.24 17.01
C THR A 18 -16.31 14.93 17.51
N GLU A 19 -15.86 16.00 16.85
CA GLU A 19 -14.71 16.80 17.31
C GLU A 19 -14.92 17.28 18.76
N GLU A 20 -16.12 17.75 19.09
CA GLU A 20 -16.49 18.22 20.44
C GLU A 20 -16.44 17.10 21.50
N THR A 21 -16.93 15.91 21.17
CA THR A 21 -16.90 14.76 22.12
C THR A 21 -15.52 14.15 22.26
N ASN A 22 -14.68 14.21 21.22
CA ASN A 22 -13.29 13.78 21.32
C ASN A 22 -12.45 14.76 22.15
N GLN A 23 -12.65 16.08 21.97
CA GLN A 23 -12.03 17.09 22.85
C GLN A 23 -12.45 16.87 24.30
N LEU A 24 -13.74 16.68 24.56
CA LEU A 24 -14.24 16.38 25.90
C LEU A 24 -13.62 15.11 26.50
N ARG A 25 -13.46 14.05 25.71
CA ARG A 25 -12.79 12.81 26.13
C ARG A 25 -11.35 13.08 26.55
N LEU A 26 -10.61 13.88 25.77
CA LEU A 26 -9.23 14.26 26.07
C LEU A 26 -9.14 15.11 27.34
N ASP A 27 -10.05 16.06 27.52
CA ASP A 27 -10.10 16.93 28.70
C ASP A 27 -10.40 16.13 29.98
N ILE A 28 -11.38 15.21 29.93
CA ILE A 28 -11.68 14.32 31.06
C ILE A 28 -10.47 13.43 31.37
N GLN A 29 -9.84 12.86 30.35
CA GLN A 29 -8.66 12.01 30.54
C GLN A 29 -7.51 12.79 31.20
N ALA A 30 -7.20 14.00 30.71
CA ALA A 30 -6.14 14.84 31.25
C ALA A 30 -6.41 15.20 32.73
N ASN A 31 -7.64 15.63 33.04
CA ASN A 31 -8.01 15.98 34.41
C ASN A 31 -7.93 14.78 35.36
N MET A 32 -8.33 13.57 34.92
CA MET A 32 -8.21 12.35 35.71
C MET A 32 -6.73 11.95 35.93
N GLU A 33 -5.88 12.11 34.91
CA GLU A 33 -4.45 11.80 34.99
C GLU A 33 -3.70 12.78 35.91
N ASP A 34 -4.02 14.06 35.85
CA ASP A 34 -3.45 15.09 36.73
C ASP A 34 -3.82 14.81 38.19
N LYS A 35 -5.10 14.49 38.46
CA LYS A 35 -5.56 14.18 39.82
C LYS A 35 -4.94 12.90 40.36
N TYR A 36 -4.81 11.88 39.52
CA TYR A 36 -4.12 10.65 39.88
C TYR A 36 -2.66 10.92 40.24
N THR A 37 -1.98 11.80 39.49
CA THR A 37 -0.58 12.16 39.74
C THR A 37 -0.44 12.89 41.08
N GLU A 38 -1.33 13.84 41.38
CA GLU A 38 -1.37 14.54 42.68
C GLU A 38 -1.55 13.57 43.86
N LEU A 39 -2.46 12.61 43.75
CA LEU A 39 -2.70 11.62 44.81
C LEU A 39 -1.48 10.70 45.01
N ARG A 40 -0.78 10.34 43.93
CA ARG A 40 0.45 9.55 44.01
C ARG A 40 1.59 10.32 44.67
N GLU A 41 1.70 11.63 44.40
CA GLU A 41 2.67 12.50 45.05
C GLU A 41 2.38 12.71 46.54
N SER A 42 1.10 12.71 46.93
CA SER A 42 0.67 12.76 48.34
C SER A 42 0.87 11.44 49.12
N GLY A 43 1.39 10.40 48.45
CA GLY A 43 1.74 9.12 49.08
C GLY A 43 0.63 8.06 49.09
N VAL A 44 -0.47 8.28 48.35
CA VAL A 44 -1.59 7.33 48.25
C VAL A 44 -1.19 6.12 47.37
N SER A 45 -1.69 4.94 47.76
CA SER A 45 -1.47 3.71 46.99
C SER A 45 -2.14 3.77 45.61
N GLU A 46 -1.59 3.09 44.60
CA GLU A 46 -2.10 3.15 43.22
C GLU A 46 -3.58 2.74 43.10
N HIS A 47 -3.98 1.68 43.82
CA HIS A 47 -5.36 1.20 43.83
C HIS A 47 -6.32 2.18 44.52
N GLU A 48 -5.85 2.85 45.57
CA GLU A 48 -6.65 3.83 46.32
C GLU A 48 -6.78 5.15 45.56
N ALA A 49 -5.70 5.62 44.94
CA ALA A 49 -5.71 6.78 44.06
C ALA A 49 -6.68 6.59 42.89
N LEU A 50 -6.70 5.40 42.27
CA LEU A 50 -7.64 5.08 41.20
C LEU A 50 -9.09 5.11 41.69
N GLY A 51 -9.37 4.52 42.86
CA GLY A 51 -10.70 4.51 43.45
C GLY A 51 -11.22 5.92 43.78
N VAL A 52 -10.34 6.80 44.29
CA VAL A 52 -10.67 8.20 44.58
C VAL A 52 -10.97 8.97 43.29
N VAL A 53 -10.11 8.85 42.27
CA VAL A 53 -10.32 9.54 40.98
C VAL A 53 -11.62 9.08 40.32
N ILE A 54 -11.94 7.78 40.33
CA ILE A 54 -13.21 7.28 39.75
C ILE A 54 -14.41 7.80 40.55
N ALA A 55 -14.32 7.89 41.87
CA ALA A 55 -15.41 8.38 42.72
C ALA A 55 -15.65 9.89 42.59
N GLU A 56 -14.59 10.69 42.40
CA GLU A 56 -14.65 12.15 42.29
C GLU A 56 -15.26 12.61 40.95
N PHE A 57 -14.95 11.91 39.86
CA PHE A 57 -15.58 12.17 38.55
C PHE A 57 -16.98 11.57 38.41
N GLY A 58 -17.38 10.69 39.34
CA GLY A 58 -18.74 10.16 39.43
C GLY A 58 -19.17 9.35 38.20
N ASN A 59 -20.48 9.38 37.93
CA ASN A 59 -21.04 8.74 36.74
C ASN A 59 -20.85 9.67 35.54
N ILE A 60 -19.87 9.38 34.69
CA ILE A 60 -19.61 10.18 33.49
C ILE A 60 -20.83 10.21 32.55
N ASP A 61 -21.75 9.24 32.64
CA ASP A 61 -23.02 9.29 31.91
C ASP A 61 -23.88 10.49 32.33
N GLU A 62 -23.83 10.90 33.59
CA GLU A 62 -24.56 12.05 34.12
C GLU A 62 -23.92 13.37 33.66
N LEU A 63 -22.59 13.42 33.59
CA LEU A 63 -21.84 14.55 33.01
C LEU A 63 -22.17 14.73 31.52
N LEU A 64 -22.24 13.64 30.77
CA LEU A 64 -22.59 13.65 29.35
C LEU A 64 -24.03 14.14 29.13
N ASP A 65 -24.98 13.69 29.95
CA ASP A 65 -26.37 14.15 29.91
C ASP A 65 -26.51 15.64 30.27
N GLU A 66 -25.75 16.16 31.24
CA GLU A 66 -25.76 17.59 31.61
C GLU A 66 -25.20 18.50 30.50
N MET A 67 -24.26 18.00 29.69
CA MET A 67 -23.74 18.69 28.50
C MET A 67 -24.64 18.58 27.27
N GLY A 68 -25.83 17.96 27.38
CA GLY A 68 -26.73 17.74 26.26
C GLY A 68 -26.25 16.64 25.30
N ILE A 69 -25.19 15.92 25.66
CA ILE A 69 -24.69 14.73 24.95
C ILE A 69 -25.52 13.54 25.41
N SER A 70 -26.80 13.56 25.07
CA SER A 70 -27.65 12.42 25.35
C SER A 70 -27.08 11.18 24.64
N LYS A 71 -27.12 10.03 25.32
CA LYS A 71 -27.05 8.69 24.69
C LYS A 71 -28.29 8.46 23.81
N THR A 72 -28.62 9.42 22.94
CA THR A 72 -29.70 9.30 21.98
C THR A 72 -29.32 8.16 21.05
N SER A 73 -30.03 7.05 21.28
CA SER A 73 -30.55 6.11 20.30
C SER A 73 -30.30 6.55 18.87
N SER A 74 -29.08 6.34 18.40
CA SER A 74 -28.77 6.30 16.98
C SER A 74 -29.19 4.92 16.49
N GLU A 75 -30.50 4.71 16.38
CA GLU A 75 -31.00 3.71 15.45
C GLU A 75 -30.51 4.14 14.04
N ASN A 76 -29.61 3.34 13.47
CA ASN A 76 -29.16 3.37 12.07
C ASN A 76 -28.25 4.54 11.64
N LYS A 77 -27.06 4.67 12.23
CA LYS A 77 -25.86 5.01 11.47
C LYS A 77 -24.83 3.91 11.71
N SER A 78 -24.41 3.26 10.63
CA SER A 78 -23.54 2.08 10.67
C SER A 78 -22.28 2.31 11.52
N GLN A 79 -22.28 1.76 12.73
CA GLN A 79 -21.11 1.61 13.59
C GLN A 79 -20.11 0.68 12.89
N GLN A 80 -19.32 1.22 11.97
CA GLN A 80 -18.11 0.54 11.54
C GLN A 80 -16.99 0.92 12.50
N PRO A 81 -16.32 -0.05 13.15
CA PRO A 81 -15.19 0.25 14.01
C PRO A 81 -14.10 0.94 13.19
N ALA A 82 -13.54 2.02 13.75
CA ALA A 82 -12.36 2.66 13.18
C ALA A 82 -11.20 1.66 13.12
N MET A 83 -10.37 1.78 12.08
CA MET A 83 -9.19 0.93 11.96
C MET A 83 -8.22 1.26 13.10
N GLU A 84 -7.82 0.22 13.85
CA GLU A 84 -6.84 0.37 14.92
C GLU A 84 -5.47 0.76 14.34
N GLU A 85 -4.75 1.63 15.06
CA GLU A 85 -3.41 2.09 14.66
C GLU A 85 -2.43 0.91 14.48
N GLU A 86 -2.54 -0.11 15.32
CA GLU A 86 -1.73 -1.34 15.21
C GLU A 86 -1.98 -2.08 13.88
N ALA A 87 -3.22 -2.05 13.38
CA ALA A 87 -3.57 -2.67 12.10
C ALA A 87 -3.01 -1.87 10.91
N ILE A 88 -2.94 -0.54 11.03
CA ILE A 88 -2.33 0.36 10.04
C ILE A 88 -0.83 0.09 9.95
N ASP A 89 -0.13 0.12 11.09
CA ASP A 89 1.32 -0.16 11.15
C ASP A 89 1.65 -1.57 10.65
N TYR A 90 0.82 -2.57 11.03
CA TYR A 90 0.95 -3.94 10.54
C TYR A 90 0.86 -4.02 9.01
N PHE A 91 -0.06 -3.28 8.38
CA PHE A 91 -0.23 -3.28 6.94
C PHE A 91 0.98 -2.68 6.22
N ILE A 92 1.48 -1.53 6.68
CA ILE A 92 2.67 -0.86 6.10
C ILE A 92 3.89 -1.77 6.21
N GLN A 93 4.14 -2.35 7.40
CA GLN A 93 5.25 -3.27 7.61
C GLN A 93 5.13 -4.54 6.76
N SER A 94 3.91 -5.07 6.61
CA SER A 94 3.65 -6.24 5.77
C SER A 94 3.94 -5.95 4.30
N LYS A 95 3.53 -4.79 3.79
CA LYS A 95 3.82 -4.35 2.40
C LYS A 95 5.31 -4.09 2.17
N SER A 96 6.02 -3.56 3.16
CA SER A 96 7.49 -3.42 3.12
C SER A 96 8.19 -4.78 2.99
N LYS A 97 7.83 -5.73 3.86
CA LYS A 97 8.37 -7.11 3.83
C LYS A 97 8.02 -7.83 2.53
N LEU A 98 6.83 -7.60 1.99
CA LEU A 98 6.41 -8.12 0.70
C LEU A 98 7.31 -7.56 -0.41
N GLY A 99 7.54 -6.25 -0.45
CA GLY A 99 8.40 -5.61 -1.45
C GLY A 99 9.83 -6.19 -1.49
N ILE A 100 10.48 -6.33 -0.33
CA ILE A 100 11.84 -6.89 -0.30
C ILE A 100 11.88 -8.37 -0.72
N ARG A 101 10.87 -9.17 -0.34
CA ARG A 101 10.82 -10.61 -0.68
C ARG A 101 10.48 -10.85 -2.14
N VAL A 102 9.55 -10.08 -2.71
CA VAL A 102 9.24 -10.12 -4.15
C VAL A 102 10.46 -9.68 -4.95
N GLY A 103 11.11 -8.58 -4.57
CA GLY A 103 12.36 -8.14 -5.20
C GLY A 103 13.47 -9.19 -5.12
N ALA A 104 13.69 -9.80 -3.95
CA ALA A 104 14.65 -10.88 -3.78
C ALA A 104 14.31 -12.12 -4.62
N GLY A 105 13.01 -12.44 -4.78
CA GLY A 105 12.56 -13.54 -5.62
C GLY A 105 12.90 -13.31 -7.10
N ILE A 106 12.66 -12.10 -7.60
CA ILE A 106 13.03 -11.70 -8.97
C ILE A 106 14.55 -11.74 -9.16
N LEU A 107 15.31 -11.16 -8.23
CA LEU A 107 16.77 -11.16 -8.27
C LEU A 107 17.34 -12.58 -8.23
N SER A 108 16.73 -13.50 -7.47
CA SER A 108 17.15 -14.91 -7.41
C SER A 108 17.01 -15.62 -8.76
N ILE A 109 15.89 -15.41 -9.46
CA ILE A 109 15.67 -15.97 -10.81
C ILE A 109 16.69 -15.38 -11.80
N LEU A 110 16.86 -14.06 -11.80
CA LEU A 110 17.80 -13.38 -12.69
C LEU A 110 19.25 -13.80 -12.42
N SER A 111 19.61 -13.98 -11.15
CA SER A 111 20.92 -14.49 -10.76
C SER A 111 21.13 -15.93 -11.21
N GLY A 112 20.10 -16.79 -11.11
CA GLY A 112 20.15 -18.16 -11.62
C GLY A 112 20.43 -18.22 -13.13
N ILE A 113 19.75 -17.37 -13.91
CA ILE A 113 19.99 -17.24 -15.35
C ILE A 113 21.40 -16.67 -15.61
N ALA A 114 21.81 -15.65 -14.86
CA ALA A 114 23.11 -15.03 -15.00
C ALA A 114 24.26 -16.03 -14.75
N PHE A 115 24.17 -16.83 -13.67
CA PHE A 115 25.18 -17.84 -13.35
C PHE A 115 25.27 -18.91 -14.42
N LEU A 116 24.15 -19.34 -15.01
CA LEU A 116 24.15 -20.26 -16.15
C LEU A 116 24.94 -19.68 -17.33
N LEU A 117 24.67 -18.42 -17.70
CA LEU A 117 25.34 -17.76 -18.83
C LEU A 117 26.83 -17.55 -18.59
N ILE A 118 27.21 -17.19 -17.37
CA ILE A 118 28.61 -17.04 -16.96
C ILE A 118 29.33 -18.39 -17.05
N LEU A 119 28.73 -19.46 -16.52
CA LEU A 119 29.32 -20.80 -16.53
C LEU A 119 29.39 -21.41 -17.94
N LEU A 120 28.46 -21.08 -18.82
CA LEU A 120 28.51 -21.47 -20.23
C LEU A 120 29.78 -20.94 -20.92
N SER A 121 30.28 -19.76 -20.51
CA SER A 121 31.49 -19.19 -21.11
C SER A 121 32.77 -19.94 -20.76
N VAL A 122 32.78 -20.71 -19.66
CA VAL A 122 33.93 -21.51 -19.22
C VAL A 122 33.75 -23.01 -19.50
N SER A 123 32.64 -23.42 -20.13
CA SER A 123 32.31 -24.82 -20.36
C SER A 123 33.32 -25.56 -21.26
N TYR A 124 34.01 -24.82 -22.13
CA TYR A 124 35.09 -25.36 -22.95
C TYR A 124 36.29 -25.83 -22.11
N ILE A 125 36.55 -25.18 -20.98
CA ILE A 125 37.65 -25.50 -20.07
C ILE A 125 37.17 -26.52 -19.02
N ILE A 126 35.94 -26.36 -18.52
CA ILE A 126 35.37 -27.18 -17.45
C ILE A 126 34.07 -27.81 -17.97
N PRO A 127 34.09 -29.07 -18.46
CA PRO A 127 32.90 -29.72 -19.02
C PRO A 127 31.70 -29.80 -18.07
N ALA A 128 31.96 -29.89 -16.76
CA ALA A 128 30.93 -29.92 -15.73
C ALA A 128 30.23 -28.56 -15.47
N ALA A 129 30.77 -27.44 -15.97
CA ALA A 129 30.25 -26.09 -15.71
C ALA A 129 28.81 -25.91 -16.18
N ASN A 130 28.42 -26.52 -17.30
CA ASN A 130 27.05 -26.45 -17.82
C ASN A 130 26.04 -27.10 -16.86
N ILE A 131 26.37 -28.27 -16.30
CA ILE A 131 25.51 -28.98 -15.35
C ILE A 131 25.38 -28.15 -14.07
N ILE A 132 26.48 -27.59 -13.56
CA ILE A 132 26.48 -26.72 -12.39
C ILE A 132 25.61 -25.48 -12.65
N GLY A 133 25.73 -24.87 -13.83
CA GLY A 133 24.92 -23.72 -14.23
C GLY A 133 23.43 -24.04 -14.27
N ILE A 134 23.06 -25.21 -14.78
CA ILE A 134 21.66 -25.67 -14.78
C ILE A 134 21.17 -25.87 -13.34
N ILE A 135 21.97 -26.47 -12.45
CA ILE A 135 21.60 -26.64 -11.04
C ILE A 135 21.38 -25.28 -10.36
N LEU A 136 22.23 -24.29 -10.62
CA LEU A 136 22.08 -22.94 -10.08
C LEU A 136 20.86 -22.20 -10.65
N LEU A 137 20.55 -22.38 -11.94
CA LEU A 137 19.32 -21.87 -12.54
C LEU A 137 18.09 -22.46 -11.85
N LEU A 138 18.04 -23.78 -11.72
CA LEU A 138 16.91 -24.48 -11.09
C LEU A 138 16.76 -24.06 -9.62
N SER A 139 17.88 -23.93 -8.89
CA SER A 139 17.91 -23.38 -7.53
C SER A 139 17.31 -21.96 -7.47
N GLY A 140 17.75 -21.05 -8.36
CA GLY A 140 17.22 -19.69 -8.43
C GLY A 140 15.73 -19.62 -8.76
N ILE A 141 15.25 -20.49 -9.67
CA ILE A 141 13.82 -20.60 -9.98
C ILE A 141 13.05 -21.11 -8.76
N VAL A 142 13.51 -22.16 -8.09
CA VAL A 142 12.83 -22.71 -6.91
C VAL A 142 12.75 -21.66 -5.80
N VAL A 143 13.86 -21.00 -5.47
CA VAL A 143 13.89 -19.94 -4.45
C VAL A 143 13.01 -18.77 -4.85
N GLY A 144 13.13 -18.29 -6.09
CA GLY A 144 12.38 -17.14 -6.56
C GLY A 144 10.88 -17.37 -6.60
N THR A 145 10.45 -18.47 -7.21
CA THR A 145 9.03 -18.85 -7.25
C THR A 145 8.46 -19.12 -5.85
N ALA A 146 9.23 -19.75 -4.94
CA ALA A 146 8.78 -19.96 -3.57
C ALA A 146 8.53 -18.63 -2.84
N LEU A 147 9.43 -17.65 -2.95
CA LEU A 147 9.24 -16.31 -2.37
C LEU A 147 8.02 -15.60 -2.97
N LEU A 148 7.87 -15.64 -4.30
CA LEU A 148 6.75 -14.99 -4.99
C LEU A 148 5.40 -15.63 -4.66
N VAL A 149 5.32 -16.96 -4.61
CA VAL A 149 4.09 -17.70 -4.29
C VAL A 149 3.69 -17.50 -2.83
N VAL A 150 4.65 -17.58 -1.89
CA VAL A 150 4.37 -17.36 -0.46
C VAL A 150 3.82 -15.95 -0.23
N GLU A 151 4.42 -14.92 -0.84
CA GLU A 151 3.93 -13.55 -0.68
C GLU A 151 2.62 -13.29 -1.44
N GLY A 152 2.43 -13.91 -2.61
CA GLY A 152 1.16 -13.88 -3.34
C GLY A 152 0.01 -14.43 -2.49
N MET A 153 0.23 -15.54 -1.80
CA MET A 153 -0.76 -16.10 -0.87
C MET A 153 -0.94 -15.24 0.39
N ARG A 154 0.11 -14.66 0.97
CA ARG A 154 -0.02 -13.78 2.14
C ARG A 154 -0.81 -12.51 1.84
N THR A 155 -0.70 -12.00 0.61
CA THR A 155 -1.43 -10.80 0.17
C THR A 155 -2.94 -10.98 0.21
N SER A 156 -3.46 -12.21 0.08
CA SER A 156 -4.90 -12.44 0.16
C SER A 156 -5.49 -12.09 1.54
N ASN A 157 -4.68 -12.18 2.59
CA ASN A 157 -5.11 -11.81 3.95
C ASN A 157 -5.19 -10.28 4.15
N LEU A 158 -4.60 -9.50 3.24
CA LEU A 158 -4.59 -8.04 3.27
C LEU A 158 -5.74 -7.43 2.45
N LYS A 159 -6.68 -8.24 1.95
CA LYS A 159 -7.84 -7.75 1.20
C LYS A 159 -8.75 -6.85 2.03
N ALA A 160 -8.80 -7.03 3.35
CA ALA A 160 -9.58 -6.21 4.26
C ALA A 160 -9.28 -4.70 4.09
N TYR A 161 -8.02 -4.34 3.87
CA TYR A 161 -7.56 -2.96 3.69
C TYR A 161 -7.95 -2.33 2.34
N HIS A 162 -8.48 -3.11 1.39
CA HIS A 162 -8.97 -2.63 0.10
C HIS A 162 -10.47 -2.35 0.10
N HIS A 163 -11.14 -2.65 1.22
CA HIS A 163 -12.51 -2.24 1.48
C HIS A 163 -12.50 -0.92 2.23
N PRO A 164 -13.52 -0.05 2.03
CA PRO A 164 -13.63 1.18 2.78
C PRO A 164 -13.70 0.90 4.29
N PHE A 165 -12.94 1.68 5.07
CA PHE A 165 -12.93 1.62 6.53
C PHE A 165 -12.86 3.03 7.10
N VAL A 166 -13.23 3.20 8.37
CA VAL A 166 -13.17 4.50 9.03
C VAL A 166 -11.72 4.78 9.46
N LEU A 167 -11.18 5.91 9.03
CA LEU A 167 -9.84 6.39 9.40
C LEU A 167 -9.98 7.69 10.20
N LEU A 168 -9.39 7.72 11.39
CA LEU A 168 -9.43 8.88 12.28
C LEU A 168 -8.62 10.06 11.69
N PRO A 169 -9.03 11.31 11.95
CA PRO A 169 -8.29 12.50 11.48
C PRO A 169 -6.81 12.49 11.88
N ASP A 170 -6.50 12.17 13.14
CA ASP A 170 -5.13 12.10 13.66
C ASP A 170 -4.28 11.07 12.89
N SER A 171 -4.82 9.86 12.67
CA SER A 171 -4.13 8.81 11.91
C SER A 171 -3.97 9.18 10.43
N ARG A 172 -4.94 9.88 9.84
CA ARG A 172 -4.88 10.38 8.46
C ARG A 172 -3.77 11.41 8.30
N GLU A 173 -3.70 12.41 9.19
CA GLU A 173 -2.65 13.44 9.16
C GLU A 173 -1.26 12.79 9.28
N ARG A 174 -1.07 11.89 10.25
CA ARG A 174 0.16 11.10 10.40
C ARG A 174 0.53 10.36 9.12
N LEU A 175 -0.41 9.66 8.49
CA LEU A 175 -0.17 8.91 7.26
C LEU A 175 0.18 9.81 6.07
N GLU A 176 -0.42 11.00 5.98
CA GLU A 176 -0.08 11.99 4.96
C GLU A 176 1.34 12.54 5.15
N GLU A 177 1.74 12.84 6.39
CA GLU A 177 3.10 13.24 6.73
C GLU A 177 4.14 12.15 6.43
N GLU A 178 3.88 10.91 6.86
CA GLU A 178 4.76 9.77 6.61
C GLU A 178 4.89 9.46 5.11
N ARG A 179 3.78 9.51 4.36
CA ARG A 179 3.77 9.35 2.90
C ARG A 179 4.62 10.43 2.22
N ASP A 180 4.45 11.68 2.63
CA ASP A 180 5.13 12.81 2.00
C ASP A 180 6.63 12.83 2.35
N ALA A 181 7.00 12.43 3.56
CA ALA A 181 8.38 12.14 3.93
C ALA A 181 8.97 10.99 3.08
N TYR A 182 8.18 9.95 2.81
CA TYR A 182 8.61 8.80 2.00
C TYR A 182 8.77 9.12 0.51
N LYS A 183 8.10 10.15 -0.04
CA LYS A 183 8.27 10.56 -1.45
C LYS A 183 9.73 10.80 -1.84
N LYS A 184 10.54 11.33 -0.93
CA LYS A 184 11.99 11.51 -1.15
C LYS A 184 12.70 10.17 -1.31
N SER A 185 12.43 9.22 -0.42
CA SER A 185 12.99 7.86 -0.48
C SER A 185 12.51 7.07 -1.71
N LEU A 186 11.25 7.24 -2.11
CA LEU A 186 10.71 6.69 -3.35
C LEU A 186 11.46 7.25 -4.57
N THR A 187 11.61 8.57 -4.64
CA THR A 187 12.33 9.23 -5.73
C THR A 187 13.77 8.74 -5.83
N LEU A 188 14.47 8.65 -4.70
CA LEU A 188 15.85 8.13 -4.66
C LEU A 188 15.91 6.68 -5.15
N SER A 189 14.99 5.83 -4.71
CA SER A 189 14.92 4.43 -5.13
C SER A 189 14.64 4.30 -6.63
N ILE A 190 13.78 5.15 -7.19
CA ILE A 190 13.52 5.21 -8.63
C ILE A 190 14.78 5.63 -9.39
N VAL A 191 15.45 6.69 -8.94
CA VAL A 191 16.69 7.18 -9.58
C VAL A 191 17.78 6.09 -9.55
N LEU A 192 17.98 5.43 -8.41
CA LEU A 192 18.94 4.31 -8.31
C LEU A 192 18.53 3.15 -9.21
N GLY A 193 17.26 2.75 -9.19
CA GLY A 193 16.75 1.65 -10.02
C GLY A 193 16.97 1.89 -11.50
N VAL A 194 16.58 3.08 -11.99
CA VAL A 194 16.77 3.48 -13.40
C VAL A 194 18.26 3.56 -13.74
N SER A 195 19.08 4.11 -12.84
CA SER A 195 20.54 4.17 -13.04
C SER A 195 21.16 2.78 -13.18
N PHE A 196 20.77 1.82 -12.34
CA PHE A 196 21.23 0.43 -12.46
C PHE A 196 20.74 -0.24 -13.75
N CYS A 197 19.50 -0.01 -14.17
CA CYS A 197 18.99 -0.53 -15.43
C CYS A 197 19.74 0.03 -16.65
N ILE A 198 20.04 1.33 -16.69
CA ILE A 198 20.82 1.94 -17.77
C ILE A 198 22.26 1.43 -17.74
N MET A 199 22.90 1.43 -16.56
CA MET A 199 24.27 0.96 -16.37
C MET A 199 24.41 -0.54 -16.68
N SER A 200 23.35 -1.34 -16.52
CA SER A 200 23.35 -2.78 -16.84
C SER A 200 23.68 -3.08 -18.30
N MET A 201 23.46 -2.12 -19.21
CA MET A 201 23.80 -2.28 -20.63
C MET A 201 25.32 -2.27 -20.86
N ALA A 202 26.12 -1.67 -19.97
CA ALA A 202 27.56 -1.51 -20.17
C ALA A 202 28.33 -2.85 -20.23
N PRO A 203 28.14 -3.81 -19.31
CA PRO A 203 28.75 -5.15 -19.43
C PRO A 203 28.40 -5.87 -20.74
N PHE A 204 27.14 -5.76 -21.19
CA PHE A 204 26.73 -6.35 -22.48
C PHE A 204 27.47 -5.71 -23.67
N LEU A 205 27.54 -4.38 -23.72
CA LEU A 205 28.24 -3.66 -24.79
C LEU A 205 29.76 -3.95 -24.79
N ILE A 206 30.38 -4.05 -23.61
CA ILE A 206 31.80 -4.44 -23.50
C ILE A 206 32.00 -5.85 -24.07
N GLY A 207 31.11 -6.79 -23.74
CA GLY A 207 31.18 -8.14 -24.29
C GLY A 207 30.98 -8.21 -25.80
N LEU A 208 30.16 -7.31 -26.36
CA LEU A 208 29.94 -7.21 -27.81
C LEU A 208 31.14 -6.60 -28.54
N LEU A 209 31.75 -5.56 -27.97
CA LEU A 209 32.86 -4.82 -28.59
C LEU A 209 34.21 -5.53 -28.44
N SER A 210 34.42 -6.25 -27.33
CA SER A 210 35.72 -6.87 -27.02
C SER A 210 35.55 -8.23 -26.33
N ALA A 211 35.45 -9.27 -27.16
CA ALA A 211 35.42 -10.66 -26.70
C ALA A 211 36.70 -11.10 -25.95
N ALA A 212 37.80 -10.35 -26.07
CA ALA A 212 39.04 -10.60 -25.34
C ALA A 212 38.99 -10.14 -23.86
N ILE A 213 38.14 -9.15 -23.55
CA ILE A 213 37.98 -8.61 -22.19
C ILE A 213 36.84 -9.33 -21.48
N LEU A 214 35.70 -9.50 -22.16
CA LEU A 214 34.51 -10.10 -21.60
C LEU A 214 33.79 -10.92 -22.67
N SER A 215 33.41 -12.15 -22.37
CA SER A 215 32.57 -12.92 -23.28
C SER A 215 31.14 -12.37 -23.27
N VAL A 216 30.45 -12.45 -24.41
CA VAL A 216 29.06 -12.00 -24.54
C VAL A 216 28.14 -12.62 -23.49
N PRO A 217 28.17 -13.95 -23.20
CA PRO A 217 27.30 -14.53 -22.19
C PRO A 217 27.59 -14.04 -20.77
N VAL A 218 28.86 -13.75 -20.42
CA VAL A 218 29.19 -13.14 -19.12
C VAL A 218 28.66 -11.70 -19.05
N GLY A 219 28.79 -10.93 -20.13
CA GLY A 219 28.22 -9.58 -20.21
C GLY A 219 26.71 -9.56 -20.01
N ILE A 220 25.97 -10.49 -20.63
CA ILE A 220 24.53 -10.66 -20.43
C ILE A 220 24.23 -11.09 -18.98
N GLY A 221 25.00 -12.01 -18.41
CA GLY A 221 24.82 -12.43 -17.01
C GLY A 221 24.97 -11.26 -16.03
N MET A 222 26.02 -10.44 -16.19
CA MET A 222 26.22 -9.24 -15.37
C MET A 222 25.11 -8.21 -15.57
N MET A 223 24.64 -8.02 -16.81
CA MET A 223 23.49 -7.17 -17.13
C MET A 223 22.24 -7.60 -16.34
N LEU A 224 21.91 -8.90 -16.32
CA LEU A 224 20.74 -9.40 -15.61
C LEU A 224 20.82 -9.18 -14.09
N ILE A 225 22.01 -9.34 -13.49
CA ILE A 225 22.20 -9.10 -12.05
C ILE A 225 22.02 -7.61 -11.72
N LEU A 226 22.64 -6.71 -12.49
CA LEU A 226 22.52 -5.27 -12.28
C LEU A 226 21.08 -4.79 -12.50
N ALA A 227 20.42 -5.27 -13.56
CA ALA A 227 19.01 -4.97 -13.80
C ALA A 227 18.13 -5.51 -12.66
N GLY A 228 18.41 -6.71 -12.16
CA GLY A 228 17.69 -7.30 -11.02
C GLY A 228 17.83 -6.50 -9.73
N ILE A 229 19.01 -5.94 -9.45
CA ILE A 229 19.23 -5.01 -8.33
C ILE A 229 18.33 -3.78 -8.50
N GLY A 230 18.28 -3.21 -9.72
CA GLY A 230 17.40 -2.08 -10.02
C GLY A 230 15.92 -2.40 -9.77
N VAL A 231 15.47 -3.59 -10.17
CA VAL A 231 14.10 -4.06 -9.92
C VAL A 231 13.80 -4.17 -8.42
N VAL A 232 14.75 -4.61 -7.59
CA VAL A 232 14.54 -4.67 -6.12
C VAL A 232 14.23 -3.29 -5.54
N PHE A 233 14.92 -2.24 -5.99
CA PHE A 233 14.65 -0.86 -5.56
C PHE A 233 13.22 -0.42 -5.94
N PHE A 234 12.78 -0.69 -7.16
CA PHE A 234 11.43 -0.35 -7.62
C PHE A 234 10.35 -1.09 -6.83
N VAL A 235 10.51 -2.40 -6.66
CA VAL A 235 9.50 -3.25 -6.00
C VAL A 235 9.40 -2.93 -4.51
N TYR A 236 10.54 -2.72 -3.83
CA TYR A 236 10.54 -2.36 -2.42
C TYR A 236 9.87 -1.01 -2.17
N SER A 237 10.38 0.05 -2.83
CA SER A 237 9.90 1.41 -2.60
C SER A 237 8.46 1.62 -3.10
N GLY A 238 8.11 1.01 -4.23
CA GLY A 238 6.76 1.06 -4.78
C GLY A 238 5.72 0.43 -3.85
N ASN A 239 6.02 -0.73 -3.26
CA ASN A 239 5.07 -1.40 -2.37
C ASN A 239 4.85 -0.65 -1.05
N VAL A 240 5.89 -0.01 -0.49
CA VAL A 240 5.75 0.82 0.71
C VAL A 240 4.94 2.07 0.40
N TYR A 241 5.26 2.77 -0.68
CA TYR A 241 4.50 3.96 -1.08
C TYR A 241 3.03 3.64 -1.37
N HIS A 242 2.78 2.55 -2.09
CA HIS A 242 1.42 2.09 -2.39
C HIS A 242 0.65 1.65 -1.13
N ALA A 243 1.32 1.25 -0.05
CA ALA A 243 0.64 0.96 1.22
C ALA A 243 -0.02 2.21 1.80
N TYR A 244 0.70 3.34 1.84
CA TYR A 244 0.13 4.62 2.27
C TYR A 244 -1.03 5.06 1.37
N ASP A 245 -0.87 4.90 0.06
CA ASP A 245 -1.89 5.24 -0.93
C ASP A 245 -3.18 4.42 -0.73
N VAL A 246 -3.05 3.12 -0.50
CA VAL A 246 -4.20 2.24 -0.19
C VAL A 246 -4.90 2.65 1.10
N LEU A 247 -4.15 2.96 2.17
CA LEU A 247 -4.72 3.37 3.45
C LEU A 247 -5.45 4.71 3.36
N LEU A 248 -4.86 5.70 2.69
CA LEU A 248 -5.46 7.04 2.56
C LEU A 248 -6.65 7.06 1.58
N THR A 249 -6.63 6.20 0.56
CA THR A 249 -7.72 6.10 -0.41
C THR A 249 -8.93 5.36 0.16
N ASN A 250 -8.70 4.25 0.87
CA ASN A 250 -9.78 3.43 1.43
C ASN A 250 -10.22 3.88 2.84
N GLY A 251 -9.36 4.60 3.57
CA GLY A 251 -9.69 5.20 4.86
C GLY A 251 -10.57 6.43 4.68
N LYS A 252 -11.87 6.30 4.93
CA LYS A 252 -12.86 7.38 4.79
C LYS A 252 -13.10 8.08 6.12
N SER A 253 -13.50 9.34 6.06
CA SER A 253 -13.74 10.16 7.26
C SER A 253 -14.96 9.64 8.04
N PRO A 254 -14.96 9.68 9.38
CA PRO A 254 -16.09 9.20 10.19
C PRO A 254 -17.38 10.00 9.95
N GLU A 255 -17.27 11.30 9.72
CA GLU A 255 -18.42 12.21 9.55
C GLU A 255 -19.21 11.92 8.27
N ASN A 256 -18.50 11.67 7.16
CA ASN A 256 -19.08 11.51 5.82
C ASN A 256 -18.91 10.08 5.27
N PHE A 257 -18.74 9.09 6.15
CA PHE A 257 -18.37 7.74 5.77
C PHE A 257 -19.29 7.14 4.70
N GLU A 258 -20.62 7.15 4.93
CA GLU A 258 -21.57 6.58 3.98
C GLU A 258 -21.58 7.31 2.63
N GLU A 259 -21.40 8.63 2.63
CA GLU A 259 -21.41 9.44 1.42
C GLU A 259 -20.14 9.19 0.60
N GLU A 260 -18.99 9.18 1.26
CA GLU A 260 -17.70 8.85 0.63
C GLU A 260 -17.69 7.42 0.08
N VAL A 261 -18.26 6.45 0.81
CA VAL A 261 -18.40 5.06 0.33
C VAL A 261 -19.31 4.96 -0.88
N LYS A 262 -20.47 5.64 -0.87
CA LYS A 262 -21.39 5.67 -2.02
C LYS A 262 -20.73 6.35 -3.22
N ALA A 263 -20.01 7.45 -3.01
CA ALA A 263 -19.27 8.14 -4.06
C ALA A 263 -18.15 7.26 -4.66
N ASP A 264 -17.39 6.54 -3.82
CA ASP A 264 -16.35 5.60 -4.26
C ASP A 264 -16.96 4.44 -5.05
N ALA A 265 -18.08 3.87 -4.59
CA ALA A 265 -18.79 2.81 -5.28
C ALA A 265 -19.32 3.27 -6.66
N ARG A 266 -19.83 4.50 -6.76
CA ARG A 266 -20.24 5.10 -8.04
C ARG A 266 -19.05 5.24 -8.99
N ARG A 267 -17.92 5.78 -8.52
CA ARG A 267 -16.69 5.92 -9.32
C ARG A 267 -16.21 4.57 -9.85
N ARG A 268 -16.11 3.55 -8.98
CA ARG A 268 -15.70 2.18 -9.38
C ARG A 268 -16.62 1.58 -10.44
N LYS A 269 -17.93 1.87 -10.38
CA LYS A 269 -18.88 1.40 -11.40
C LYS A 269 -18.63 2.07 -12.76
N VAL A 270 -18.34 3.37 -12.76
CA VAL A 270 -17.97 4.10 -13.99
C VAL A 270 -16.66 3.55 -14.55
N ASP A 271 -15.64 3.38 -13.71
CA ASP A 271 -14.35 2.82 -14.13
C ASP A 271 -14.52 1.41 -14.71
N TYR A 272 -15.34 0.56 -14.08
CA TYR A 272 -15.69 -0.76 -14.63
C TYR A 272 -16.32 -0.69 -16.02
N ILE A 273 -17.29 0.22 -16.23
CA ILE A 273 -17.92 0.40 -17.55
C ILE A 273 -16.88 0.84 -18.58
N ILE A 274 -15.97 1.73 -18.21
CA ILE A 274 -14.93 2.22 -19.11
C ILE A 274 -13.94 1.10 -19.47
N ASP A 275 -13.42 0.40 -18.47
CA ASP A 275 -12.34 -0.58 -18.67
C ASP A 275 -12.85 -1.87 -19.32
N GLU A 276 -14.02 -2.37 -18.90
CA GLU A 276 -14.52 -3.69 -19.33
C GLU A 276 -15.49 -3.62 -20.51
N ILE A 277 -16.05 -2.45 -20.82
CA ILE A 277 -17.02 -2.31 -21.92
C ILE A 277 -16.49 -1.34 -22.97
N TYR A 278 -16.19 -0.10 -22.58
CA TYR A 278 -15.83 0.95 -23.53
C TYR A 278 -14.53 0.65 -24.30
N TRP A 279 -13.44 0.32 -23.61
CA TRP A 279 -12.15 0.04 -24.26
C TRP A 279 -12.19 -1.17 -25.20
N PRO A 280 -12.75 -2.33 -24.81
CA PRO A 280 -12.94 -3.45 -25.72
C PRO A 280 -13.79 -3.07 -26.96
N VAL A 281 -14.83 -2.26 -26.80
CA VAL A 281 -15.64 -1.77 -27.93
C VAL A 281 -14.81 -0.87 -28.86
N ILE A 282 -14.00 0.05 -28.33
CA ILE A 282 -13.09 0.88 -29.14
C ILE A 282 -12.10 0.00 -29.92
N VAL A 283 -11.56 -1.04 -29.29
CA VAL A 283 -10.68 -2.01 -29.96
C VAL A 283 -11.40 -2.74 -31.10
N VAL A 284 -12.64 -3.19 -30.88
CA VAL A 284 -13.45 -3.84 -31.92
C VAL A 284 -13.75 -2.89 -33.07
N ILE A 285 -14.10 -1.62 -32.79
CA ILE A 285 -14.32 -0.59 -33.81
C ILE A 285 -13.03 -0.33 -34.60
N TYR A 286 -11.91 -0.17 -33.91
CA TYR A 286 -10.60 0.00 -34.54
C TYR A 286 -10.29 -1.17 -35.47
N LEU A 287 -10.41 -2.41 -35.00
CA LEU A 287 -10.13 -3.60 -35.81
C LEU A 287 -11.06 -3.68 -37.03
N ALA A 288 -12.38 -3.56 -36.83
CA ALA A 288 -13.35 -3.62 -37.92
C ALA A 288 -13.07 -2.55 -38.99
N PHE A 289 -12.83 -1.30 -38.56
CA PHE A 289 -12.56 -0.19 -39.47
C PHE A 289 -11.20 -0.33 -40.17
N SER A 290 -10.17 -0.78 -39.44
CA SER A 290 -8.83 -1.02 -39.99
C SER A 290 -8.81 -2.14 -41.04
N PHE A 291 -9.58 -3.21 -40.82
CA PHE A 291 -9.73 -4.28 -41.81
C PHE A 291 -10.56 -3.87 -43.05
N LEU A 292 -11.61 -3.05 -42.88
CA LEU A 292 -12.43 -2.58 -44.00
C LEU A 292 -11.71 -1.60 -44.91
N VAL A 293 -10.91 -0.70 -44.33
CA VAL A 293 -10.25 0.41 -45.04
C VAL A 293 -8.82 0.04 -45.47
N GLY A 294 -8.21 -0.99 -44.86
CA GLY A 294 -6.81 -1.36 -45.09
C GLY A 294 -5.80 -0.32 -44.61
N GLY A 295 -6.23 0.65 -43.80
CA GLY A 295 -5.53 1.89 -43.48
C GLY A 295 -4.78 1.90 -42.14
N TRP A 296 -4.09 0.82 -41.79
CA TRP A 296 -3.40 0.63 -40.49
C TRP A 296 -2.47 1.78 -40.07
N GLY A 297 -1.98 2.59 -41.01
CA GLY A 297 -1.10 3.72 -40.75
C GLY A 297 -1.77 4.92 -40.05
N TRP A 298 -3.09 5.10 -40.18
CA TRP A 298 -3.80 6.25 -39.60
C TRP A 298 -5.01 5.88 -38.75
N THR A 299 -5.53 4.65 -38.87
CA THR A 299 -6.70 4.19 -38.10
C THR A 299 -6.46 4.12 -36.60
N TRP A 300 -5.20 4.11 -36.15
CA TRP A 300 -4.85 4.21 -34.72
C TRP A 300 -5.31 5.53 -34.07
N LEU A 301 -5.60 6.58 -34.87
CA LEU A 301 -6.21 7.83 -34.36
C LEU A 301 -7.55 7.59 -33.65
N ILE A 302 -8.22 6.47 -33.92
CA ILE A 302 -9.43 6.04 -33.20
C ILE A 302 -9.14 5.91 -31.70
N PHE A 303 -7.96 5.47 -31.29
CA PHE A 303 -7.59 5.40 -29.87
C PHE A 303 -7.41 6.77 -29.23
N VAL A 304 -6.87 7.75 -29.97
CA VAL A 304 -6.75 9.13 -29.49
C VAL A 304 -8.13 9.75 -29.29
N ILE A 305 -9.02 9.57 -30.26
CA ILE A 305 -10.42 10.00 -30.16
C ILE A 305 -11.11 9.27 -29.00
N GLY A 306 -10.84 7.96 -28.85
CA GLY A 306 -11.33 7.14 -27.75
C GLY A 306 -10.90 7.68 -26.38
N GLY A 307 -9.64 8.08 -26.22
CA GLY A 307 -9.18 8.70 -24.97
C GLY A 307 -9.92 10.00 -24.65
N VAL A 308 -10.13 10.88 -25.65
CA VAL A 308 -10.87 12.14 -25.43
C VAL A 308 -12.34 11.91 -25.09
N LEU A 309 -12.98 10.92 -25.73
CA LEU A 309 -14.37 10.56 -25.45
C LEU A 309 -14.56 9.93 -24.06
N GLU A 310 -13.54 9.24 -23.53
CA GLU A 310 -13.58 8.65 -22.19
C GLU A 310 -13.86 9.71 -21.11
N ASP A 311 -13.14 10.83 -21.14
CA ASP A 311 -13.32 11.92 -20.17
C ASP A 311 -14.71 12.55 -20.26
N VAL A 312 -15.24 12.70 -21.48
CA VAL A 312 -16.60 13.21 -21.71
C VAL A 312 -17.64 12.24 -21.15
N ILE A 313 -17.48 10.94 -21.37
CA ILE A 313 -18.38 9.89 -20.87
C ILE A 313 -18.33 9.84 -19.34
N LYS A 314 -17.13 9.88 -18.74
CA LYS A 314 -16.96 9.94 -17.28
C LYS A 314 -17.64 11.18 -16.69
N GLY A 315 -17.49 12.34 -17.32
CA GLY A 315 -18.15 13.58 -16.91
C GLY A 315 -19.67 13.51 -17.00
N LEU A 316 -20.22 12.92 -18.07
CA LEU A 316 -21.67 12.75 -18.24
C LEU A 316 -22.26 11.75 -17.24
N LEU A 317 -21.60 10.60 -17.05
CA LEU A 317 -22.03 9.57 -16.08
C LEU A 317 -21.91 10.06 -14.64
N GLY A 318 -20.89 10.88 -14.33
CA GLY A 318 -20.73 11.51 -13.03
C GLY A 318 -21.73 12.63 -12.74
N ALA A 319 -22.36 13.20 -13.77
CA ALA A 319 -23.35 14.29 -13.65
C ALA A 319 -24.81 13.82 -13.70
N TRP A 320 -25.07 12.52 -13.91
CA TRP A 320 -26.42 11.97 -14.14
C TRP A 320 -27.11 11.40 -12.90
N GLU A 321 -26.54 11.60 -11.71
CA GLU A 321 -27.09 11.22 -10.39
C GLU A 321 -26.81 12.31 -9.35
#